data_AF-A0A9P8L2R4-F1
#
_entry.id   AF-A0A9P8L2R4-F1
#
_cell.length_a   1.000
_cell.length_b   1.000
_cell.length_c   1.000
_cell.angle_alpha   90.00
_cell.angle_beta   90.00
_cell.angle_gamma   90.00
#
_symmetry.space_group_name_H-M   'P 1'
#
loop_
_entity.id
_entity.type
_entity.pdbx_description
1 polymer ?
#
loop_
_entity_poly.entity_id
_entity_poly.type
_entity_poly.pdbx_seq_one_letter_code
_entity_poly.pdbx_strand_id
1 'polypeptide(L)'
;MSSAKVPVTKDNRTRVSEKSEGVAPANPFFFDSVLKMDDAHIKMGFFSKELSWDVWSKKYRWQEEATLENTFRRVVDGVYLHDSNKAEAELAYYAMVAGLLVPAGRILAGAGTDKRVTLQNCYVNMQIEDSMESIQEAIKRAAITMQQGGGIGTDWSPVRPEGAILRRTGTEASGPLPFMRQMNAMSKTVRSAGDRRGAMMYTLSDTHPDLLKFIRAKQTFGELTEANMSILVSDAFMEAVEQGEDWM
;
A
#
# COMPACT_ATOMS: atom_id res chain seq x y z
N MET A 1 -25.67 -41.84 -20.88
CA MET A 1 -26.82 -40.90 -20.83
C MET A 1 -26.85 -40.35 -19.41
N SER A 2 -26.76 -39.06 -19.09
CA SER A 2 -26.68 -37.81 -19.84
C SER A 2 -25.96 -36.82 -18.91
N SER A 3 -24.96 -36.10 -19.43
CA SER A 3 -24.29 -34.99 -18.74
C SER A 3 -25.18 -33.75 -18.80
N ALA A 4 -25.66 -33.25 -17.66
CA ALA A 4 -26.31 -31.94 -17.60
C ALA A 4 -25.24 -30.87 -17.32
N LYS A 5 -24.78 -30.21 -18.38
CA LYS A 5 -23.97 -28.99 -18.32
C LYS A 5 -24.86 -27.84 -17.88
N VAL A 6 -24.49 -27.15 -16.81
CA VAL A 6 -25.04 -25.83 -16.45
C VAL A 6 -24.54 -24.82 -17.49
N PRO A 7 -25.42 -24.04 -18.15
CA PRO A 7 -25.00 -23.11 -19.18
C PRO A 7 -24.32 -21.90 -18.53
N VAL A 8 -23.06 -21.65 -18.91
CA VAL A 8 -22.38 -20.39 -18.68
C VAL A 8 -23.02 -19.37 -19.62
N THR A 9 -23.87 -18.49 -19.09
CA THR A 9 -24.35 -17.33 -19.84
C THR A 9 -23.18 -16.37 -20.03
N LYS A 10 -22.61 -16.40 -21.23
CA LYS A 10 -21.93 -15.26 -21.82
C LYS A 10 -22.95 -14.13 -21.89
N ASP A 11 -22.73 -13.06 -21.12
CA ASP A 11 -22.67 -11.67 -21.60
C ASP A 11 -22.96 -10.73 -20.43
N ASN A 12 -21.91 -10.13 -19.88
CA ASN A 12 -22.01 -9.03 -18.91
C ASN A 12 -21.36 -7.76 -19.49
N ARG A 13 -21.19 -7.69 -20.82
CA ARG A 13 -20.58 -6.55 -21.52
C ARG A 13 -21.60 -5.52 -22.03
N THR A 14 -22.88 -5.75 -21.80
CA THR A 14 -23.98 -4.89 -22.29
C THR A 14 -24.71 -4.23 -21.14
N ARG A 15 -24.00 -3.37 -20.37
CA ARG A 15 -24.64 -2.38 -19.48
C ARG A 15 -23.81 -1.13 -19.22
N VAL A 16 -22.88 -0.80 -20.12
CA VAL A 16 -22.11 0.45 -20.09
C VAL A 16 -22.27 1.15 -21.43
N SER A 17 -23.50 1.53 -21.76
CA SER A 17 -23.76 2.38 -22.94
C SER A 17 -24.89 3.38 -22.72
N GLU A 18 -25.19 3.70 -21.47
CA GLU A 18 -25.86 4.97 -21.16
C GLU A 18 -24.74 5.94 -20.82
N LYS A 19 -24.60 6.96 -21.65
CA LYS A 19 -23.66 8.06 -21.48
C LYS A 19 -23.70 8.50 -20.03
N SER A 20 -22.60 8.35 -19.31
CA SER A 20 -22.38 9.12 -18.09
C SER A 20 -22.22 10.57 -18.51
N GLU A 21 -23.36 11.25 -18.68
CA GLU A 21 -23.39 12.70 -18.63
C GLU A 21 -22.69 13.06 -17.32
N GLY A 22 -21.52 13.70 -17.45
CA GLY A 22 -20.71 14.06 -16.29
C GLY A 22 -21.61 14.77 -15.29
N VAL A 23 -21.73 14.18 -14.10
CA VAL A 23 -22.45 14.80 -12.99
C VAL A 23 -21.80 16.16 -12.78
N ALA A 24 -22.48 17.22 -13.20
CA ALA A 24 -22.03 18.57 -12.93
C ALA A 24 -21.92 18.72 -11.40
N PRO A 25 -20.83 19.31 -10.88
CA PRO A 25 -20.66 19.45 -9.44
C PRO A 25 -21.90 20.13 -8.86
N ALA A 26 -22.43 19.58 -7.76
CA ALA A 26 -23.72 19.95 -7.18
C ALA A 26 -23.85 21.43 -6.77
N ASN A 27 -22.78 22.23 -6.86
CA ASN A 27 -22.84 23.66 -6.59
C ASN A 27 -21.76 24.47 -7.36
N PRO A 28 -22.03 24.94 -8.59
CA PRO A 28 -21.11 25.77 -9.37
C PRO A 28 -20.71 27.08 -8.65
N PHE A 29 -21.60 27.63 -7.83
CA PHE A 29 -21.38 28.89 -7.11
C PHE A 29 -20.33 28.80 -6.00
N PHE A 30 -20.16 27.63 -5.37
CA PHE A 30 -19.15 27.46 -4.32
C PHE A 30 -17.74 27.46 -4.90
N PHE A 31 -17.54 26.80 -6.04
CA PHE A 31 -16.22 26.74 -6.69
C PHE A 31 -15.79 28.11 -7.19
N ASP A 32 -16.63 28.84 -7.91
CA ASP A 32 -16.25 30.16 -8.45
C ASP A 32 -16.03 31.25 -7.39
N SER A 33 -16.68 31.16 -6.22
CA SER A 33 -16.58 32.19 -5.17
C SER A 33 -15.56 31.88 -4.06
N VAL A 34 -15.22 30.61 -3.81
CA VAL A 34 -14.35 30.20 -2.69
C VAL A 34 -13.01 29.64 -3.18
N LEU A 35 -12.98 28.96 -4.33
CA LEU A 35 -11.78 28.31 -4.86
C LEU A 35 -11.56 28.77 -6.30
N LYS A 36 -10.73 29.80 -6.52
CA LYS A 36 -10.32 30.18 -7.88
C LYS A 36 -9.52 29.04 -8.51
N MET A 37 -10.19 28.19 -9.26
CA MET A 37 -9.59 27.02 -9.91
C MET A 37 -9.03 27.40 -11.26
N ASP A 38 -7.86 26.86 -11.59
CA ASP A 38 -7.23 27.05 -12.88
C ASP A 38 -8.01 26.32 -14.00
N ASP A 39 -8.17 26.96 -15.15
CA ASP A 39 -8.88 26.42 -16.30
C ASP A 39 -8.32 25.06 -16.77
N ALA A 40 -7.01 24.85 -16.66
CA ALA A 40 -6.39 23.58 -17.02
C ALA A 40 -6.82 22.46 -16.08
N HIS A 41 -6.97 22.75 -14.78
CA HIS A 41 -7.48 21.78 -13.81
C HIS A 41 -8.91 21.37 -14.12
N ILE A 42 -9.78 22.33 -14.44
CA ILE A 42 -11.18 22.06 -14.83
C ILE A 42 -11.21 21.18 -16.09
N LYS A 43 -10.38 21.51 -17.09
CA LYS A 43 -10.27 20.76 -18.35
C LYS A 43 -9.72 19.34 -18.19
N MET A 44 -8.97 19.03 -17.13
CA MET A 44 -8.41 17.69 -16.91
C MET A 44 -9.48 16.63 -16.68
N GLY A 45 -10.66 17.01 -16.15
CA GLY A 45 -11.80 16.10 -15.99
C GLY A 45 -11.46 14.81 -15.24
N PHE A 46 -10.74 14.90 -14.11
CA PHE A 46 -10.18 13.74 -13.40
C PHE A 46 -11.17 12.60 -13.17
N PHE A 47 -12.43 12.96 -12.87
CA PHE A 47 -13.49 12.03 -12.50
C PHE A 47 -14.45 11.69 -13.66
N SER A 48 -14.28 12.27 -14.85
CA SER A 48 -15.12 11.96 -16.02
C SER A 48 -14.53 10.88 -16.93
N LYS A 49 -13.32 10.40 -16.64
CA LYS A 49 -12.63 9.38 -17.43
C LYS A 49 -13.11 7.97 -17.08
N GLU A 50 -13.30 7.12 -18.09
CA GLU A 50 -13.73 5.72 -17.96
C GLU A 50 -12.84 4.92 -16.99
N LEU A 51 -11.52 5.05 -17.11
CA LEU A 51 -10.57 4.37 -16.22
C LEU A 51 -10.77 4.76 -14.74
N SER A 52 -11.09 6.03 -14.46
CA SER A 52 -11.33 6.50 -13.10
C SER A 52 -12.57 5.84 -12.50
N TRP A 53 -13.65 5.74 -13.27
CA TRP A 53 -14.88 5.03 -12.88
C TRP A 53 -14.65 3.54 -12.66
N ASP A 54 -13.86 2.91 -13.54
CA ASP A 54 -13.50 1.51 -13.46
C ASP A 54 -12.69 1.19 -12.19
N VAL A 55 -11.70 2.04 -11.88
CA VAL A 55 -10.90 1.89 -10.66
C VAL A 55 -11.74 2.15 -9.42
N TRP A 56 -12.57 3.20 -9.42
CA TRP A 56 -13.44 3.54 -8.29
C TRP A 56 -14.43 2.41 -7.99
N SER A 57 -15.17 1.95 -9.00
CA SER A 57 -16.19 0.91 -8.86
C SER A 57 -15.61 -0.40 -8.32
N LYS A 58 -14.40 -0.77 -8.76
CA LYS A 58 -13.72 -2.01 -8.34
C LYS A 58 -13.03 -1.90 -6.99
N LYS A 59 -12.52 -0.73 -6.58
CA LYS A 59 -11.59 -0.62 -5.44
C LYS A 59 -12.06 0.25 -4.28
N TYR A 60 -12.93 1.23 -4.51
CA TYR A 60 -13.24 2.29 -3.54
C TYR A 60 -14.73 2.45 -3.25
N ARG A 61 -15.60 2.07 -4.19
CA ARG A 61 -17.05 2.05 -4.01
C ARG A 61 -17.43 1.12 -2.85
N TRP A 62 -18.32 1.60 -1.99
CA TRP A 62 -18.87 0.84 -0.87
C TRP A 62 -20.38 0.70 -1.00
N GLN A 63 -20.89 -0.54 -0.95
CA GLN A 63 -22.32 -0.84 -1.08
C GLN A 63 -22.95 -0.19 -2.33
N GLU A 64 -24.12 0.43 -2.18
CA GLU A 64 -24.93 1.01 -3.25
C GLU A 64 -24.55 2.47 -3.57
N GLU A 65 -23.33 2.93 -3.24
CA GLU A 65 -22.85 4.27 -3.61
C GLU A 65 -23.01 4.50 -5.12
N ALA A 66 -23.86 5.43 -5.53
CA ALA A 66 -24.17 5.66 -6.94
C ALA A 66 -23.11 6.54 -7.62
N THR A 67 -22.50 7.45 -6.86
CA THR A 67 -21.56 8.43 -7.40
C THR A 67 -20.29 8.57 -6.55
N LEU A 68 -19.24 9.15 -7.14
CA LEU A 68 -18.00 9.49 -6.44
C LEU A 68 -18.24 10.46 -5.27
N GLU A 69 -19.19 11.39 -5.43
CA GLU A 69 -19.58 12.34 -4.39
C GLU A 69 -20.16 11.63 -3.18
N ASN A 70 -20.88 10.51 -3.35
CA ASN A 70 -21.33 9.69 -2.21
C ASN A 70 -20.13 9.10 -1.46
N THR A 71 -19.15 8.56 -2.18
CA THR A 71 -17.89 8.09 -1.59
C THR A 71 -17.16 9.20 -0.86
N PHE A 72 -17.05 10.39 -1.46
CA PHE A 72 -16.35 11.53 -0.83
C PHE A 72 -17.06 11.98 0.44
N ARG A 73 -18.40 12.05 0.42
CA ARG A 73 -19.20 12.36 1.60
C ARG A 73 -18.97 11.33 2.71
N ARG A 74 -19.08 10.03 2.41
CA ARG A 74 -18.78 8.96 3.39
C ARG A 74 -17.37 9.11 3.98
N VAL A 75 -16.38 9.34 3.13
CA VAL A 75 -14.98 9.44 3.57
C VAL A 75 -14.80 10.63 4.51
N VAL A 76 -15.33 11.80 4.15
CA VAL A 76 -15.28 12.99 5.00
C VAL A 76 -16.01 12.76 6.31
N ASP A 77 -17.26 12.28 6.27
CA ASP A 77 -18.04 12.03 7.49
C ASP A 77 -17.36 11.00 8.40
N GLY A 78 -16.70 10.00 7.82
CA GLY A 78 -15.94 8.99 8.53
C GLY A 78 -14.64 9.52 9.16
N VAL A 79 -13.91 10.39 8.46
CA VAL A 79 -12.69 11.02 8.98
C VAL A 79 -13.02 12.02 10.09
N TYR A 80 -14.03 12.86 9.86
CA TYR A 80 -14.46 13.94 10.76
C TYR A 80 -15.52 13.49 11.78
N LEU A 81 -15.71 12.18 11.99
CA LEU A 81 -16.77 11.62 12.85
C LEU A 81 -16.75 12.20 14.27
N HIS A 82 -15.55 12.46 14.80
CA HIS A 82 -15.33 12.98 16.15
C HIS A 82 -14.92 14.46 16.18
N ASP A 83 -14.88 15.13 15.02
CA ASP A 83 -14.53 16.54 14.91
C ASP A 83 -15.75 17.45 15.12
N SER A 84 -15.53 18.53 15.86
CA SER A 84 -16.54 19.55 16.15
C SER A 84 -16.65 20.62 15.06
N ASN A 85 -15.60 20.82 14.25
CA ASN A 85 -15.57 21.85 13.21
C ASN A 85 -16.21 21.35 11.91
N LYS A 86 -17.52 21.57 11.76
CA LYS A 86 -18.25 21.18 10.54
C LYS A 86 -17.85 21.97 9.29
N ALA A 87 -17.31 23.18 9.43
CA ALA A 87 -16.87 23.97 8.29
C ALA A 87 -15.66 23.35 7.58
N GLU A 88 -14.73 22.77 8.34
CA GLU A 88 -13.57 22.06 7.77
C GLU A 88 -13.98 20.77 7.05
N ALA A 89 -14.94 20.02 7.60
CA ALA A 89 -15.48 18.84 6.94
C ALA A 89 -16.11 19.19 5.57
N GLU A 90 -16.94 20.25 5.52
CA GLU A 90 -17.51 20.72 4.26
C GLU A 90 -16.43 21.20 3.28
N LEU A 91 -15.43 21.95 3.75
CA LEU A 91 -14.32 22.38 2.90
C LEU A 91 -13.56 21.19 2.31
N ALA A 92 -13.28 20.16 3.12
CA ALA A 92 -12.61 18.95 2.66
C ALA A 92 -13.45 18.20 1.62
N TYR A 93 -14.77 18.10 1.83
CA TYR A 93 -15.70 17.52 0.85
C TYR A 93 -15.64 18.25 -0.49
N TYR A 94 -15.77 19.58 -0.49
CA TYR A 94 -15.71 20.35 -1.72
C TYR A 94 -14.32 20.29 -2.39
N ALA A 95 -13.24 20.29 -1.61
CA ALA A 95 -11.89 20.10 -2.14
C ALA A 95 -11.73 18.73 -2.82
N MET A 96 -12.36 17.68 -2.30
CA MET A 96 -12.39 16.36 -2.92
C MET A 96 -13.22 16.33 -4.20
N VAL A 97 -14.42 16.92 -4.20
CA VAL A 97 -15.26 17.05 -5.41
C VAL A 97 -14.55 17.81 -6.52
N ALA A 98 -13.82 18.89 -6.17
CA ALA A 98 -12.99 19.63 -7.11
C ALA A 98 -11.74 18.86 -7.56
N GLY A 99 -11.35 17.76 -6.91
CA GLY A 99 -10.10 17.06 -7.20
C GLY A 99 -8.85 17.82 -6.74
N LEU A 100 -9.00 18.80 -5.84
CA LEU A 100 -7.88 19.50 -5.19
C LEU A 100 -7.29 18.66 -4.04
N LEU A 101 -8.10 17.76 -3.48
CA LEU A 101 -7.72 16.82 -2.45
C LEU A 101 -8.13 15.40 -2.85
N VAL A 102 -7.19 14.47 -2.85
CA VAL A 102 -7.49 13.04 -3.03
C VAL A 102 -6.82 12.26 -1.90
N PRO A 103 -7.58 11.75 -0.92
CA PRO A 103 -7.03 10.96 0.17
C PRO A 103 -6.35 9.68 -0.33
N ALA A 104 -5.46 9.17 0.50
CA ALA A 104 -4.81 7.88 0.28
C ALA A 104 -5.84 6.75 0.05
N GLY A 105 -5.46 5.77 -0.77
CA GLY A 105 -6.36 4.68 -1.18
C GLY A 105 -6.97 3.86 -0.03
N ARG A 106 -6.29 3.69 1.11
CA ARG A 106 -6.88 3.04 2.30
C ARG A 106 -7.93 3.90 2.98
N ILE A 107 -7.71 5.21 3.07
CA ILE A 107 -8.69 6.17 3.58
C ILE A 107 -9.94 6.14 2.70
N LEU A 108 -9.78 6.23 1.37
CA LEU A 108 -10.90 6.17 0.42
C LEU A 108 -11.73 4.88 0.55
N ALA A 109 -11.05 3.74 0.69
CA ALA A 109 -11.69 2.43 0.74
C ALA A 109 -12.34 2.08 2.09
N GLY A 110 -11.91 2.71 3.19
CA GLY A 110 -12.21 2.28 4.56
C GLY A 110 -12.92 3.33 5.42
N ALA A 111 -12.65 4.62 5.25
CA ALA A 111 -13.25 5.66 6.08
C ALA A 111 -14.78 5.67 5.92
N GLY A 112 -15.50 5.74 7.04
CA GLY A 112 -16.96 5.71 7.08
C GLY A 112 -17.59 4.36 6.68
N THR A 113 -16.81 3.28 6.64
CA THR A 113 -17.30 1.90 6.43
C THR A 113 -17.23 1.09 7.72
N ASP A 114 -17.86 -0.09 7.75
CA ASP A 114 -17.74 -1.06 8.85
C ASP A 114 -16.57 -2.04 8.68
N LYS A 115 -15.73 -1.85 7.65
CA LYS A 115 -14.58 -2.71 7.37
C LYS A 115 -13.57 -2.63 8.51
N ARG A 116 -13.15 -3.80 8.99
CA ARG A 116 -12.02 -3.92 9.94
C ARG A 116 -10.68 -3.86 9.19
N VAL A 117 -10.30 -2.65 8.76
CA VAL A 117 -9.06 -2.38 8.04
C VAL A 117 -8.36 -1.17 8.65
N THR A 118 -7.06 -1.01 8.37
CA THR A 118 -6.38 0.24 8.66
C THR A 118 -6.66 1.28 7.59
N LEU A 119 -6.76 2.56 8.01
CA LEU A 119 -6.82 3.72 7.12
C LEU A 119 -5.44 4.20 6.68
N GLN A 120 -4.37 3.79 7.36
CA GLN A 120 -3.00 4.13 6.98
C GLN A 120 -2.45 3.14 5.96
N ASN A 121 -1.78 3.64 4.93
CA ASN A 121 -1.24 2.79 3.87
C ASN A 121 0.05 2.08 4.29
N CYS A 122 0.96 2.80 4.93
CA CYS A 122 2.36 2.40 5.07
C CYS A 122 2.78 2.43 6.54
N TYR A 123 3.55 1.42 6.92
CA TYR A 123 4.07 1.24 8.26
C TYR A 123 5.57 0.95 8.22
N VAL A 124 6.26 1.40 9.26
CA VAL A 124 7.61 0.95 9.59
C VAL A 124 7.47 -0.07 10.72
N ASN A 125 8.13 -1.21 10.58
CA ASN A 125 8.12 -2.24 11.61
C ASN A 125 8.89 -1.77 12.85
N MET A 126 8.79 -2.54 13.94
CA MET A 126 9.68 -2.35 15.08
C MET A 126 11.15 -2.53 14.67
N GLN A 127 12.06 -1.89 15.39
CA GLN A 127 13.47 -2.19 15.29
C GLN A 127 13.69 -3.65 15.72
N ILE A 128 14.27 -4.44 14.83
CA ILE A 128 14.62 -5.82 15.12
C ILE A 128 15.85 -5.82 16.04
N GLU A 129 15.80 -6.65 17.06
CA GLU A 129 16.98 -7.03 17.84
C GLU A 129 17.52 -8.35 17.29
N ASP A 130 18.83 -8.59 17.45
CA ASP A 130 19.50 -9.81 16.99
C ASP A 130 19.20 -11.02 17.88
N SER A 131 17.91 -11.38 17.96
CA SER A 131 17.36 -12.49 18.72
C SER A 131 16.21 -13.15 17.95
N MET A 132 15.98 -14.44 18.19
CA MET A 132 14.91 -15.17 17.52
C MET A 132 13.54 -14.61 17.91
N GLU A 133 13.38 -14.24 19.18
CA GLU A 133 12.16 -13.69 19.74
C GLU A 133 11.76 -12.38 19.04
N SER A 134 12.73 -11.46 18.87
CA SER A 134 12.48 -10.18 18.20
C SER A 134 12.20 -10.36 16.70
N ILE A 135 12.94 -11.24 16.02
CA ILE A 135 12.71 -11.58 14.62
C ILE A 135 11.29 -12.13 14.41
N GLN A 136 10.85 -13.09 15.24
CA GLN A 136 9.52 -13.67 15.09
C GLN A 136 8.40 -12.67 15.46
N GLU A 137 8.62 -11.79 16.43
CA GLU A 137 7.67 -10.71 16.74
C GLU A 137 7.54 -9.72 15.57
N ALA A 138 8.64 -9.37 14.90
CA ALA A 138 8.61 -8.52 13.70
C ALA A 138 7.82 -9.18 12.55
N ILE A 139 7.96 -10.50 12.36
CA ILE A 139 7.18 -11.28 11.37
C ILE A 139 5.70 -11.30 11.73
N LYS A 140 5.36 -11.53 13.02
CA LYS A 140 3.98 -11.51 13.50
C LYS A 140 3.34 -10.13 13.30
N ARG A 141 4.04 -9.05 13.61
CA ARG A 141 3.55 -7.68 13.40
C ARG A 141 3.30 -7.40 11.92
N ALA A 142 4.22 -7.80 11.05
CA ALA A 142 4.03 -7.70 9.62
C ALA A 142 2.76 -8.44 9.15
N ALA A 143 2.52 -9.66 9.64
CA ALA A 143 1.33 -10.42 9.31
C ALA A 143 0.03 -9.70 9.71
N ILE A 144 -0.04 -9.14 10.92
CA ILE A 144 -1.21 -8.42 11.43
C ILE A 144 -1.45 -7.13 10.65
N THR A 145 -0.39 -6.34 10.41
CA THR A 145 -0.49 -5.11 9.59
C THR A 145 -1.02 -5.42 8.19
N MET A 146 -0.51 -6.48 7.56
CA MET A 146 -0.94 -6.90 6.23
C MET A 146 -2.38 -7.42 6.20
N GLN A 147 -2.80 -8.15 7.24
CA GLN A 147 -4.19 -8.59 7.38
C GLN A 147 -5.15 -7.39 7.40
N GLN A 148 -4.76 -6.29 8.04
CA GLN A 148 -5.52 -5.03 8.05
C GLN A 148 -5.36 -4.23 6.75
N GLY A 149 -4.47 -4.63 5.85
CA GLY A 149 -4.21 -4.03 4.55
C GLY A 149 -3.04 -3.03 4.52
N GLY A 150 -2.32 -2.82 5.62
CA GLY A 150 -1.13 -1.99 5.62
C GLY A 150 0.02 -2.64 4.85
N GLY A 151 0.79 -1.84 4.12
CA GLY A 151 2.13 -2.22 3.70
C GLY A 151 3.13 -1.98 4.83
N ILE A 152 4.20 -2.77 4.89
CA ILE A 152 5.17 -2.69 6.00
C ILE A 152 6.62 -2.82 5.53
N GLY A 153 7.46 -1.88 5.96
CA GLY A 153 8.91 -1.91 5.77
C GLY A 153 9.62 -2.45 7.01
N THR A 154 10.61 -3.32 6.83
CA THR A 154 11.40 -3.90 7.92
C THR A 154 12.89 -3.74 7.62
N ASP A 155 13.62 -3.17 8.59
CA ASP A 155 15.08 -3.09 8.55
C ASP A 155 15.70 -4.33 9.20
N TRP A 156 16.55 -5.00 8.41
CA TRP A 156 17.22 -6.24 8.80
C TRP A 156 18.69 -6.03 9.17
N SER A 157 19.19 -4.81 9.08
CA SER A 157 20.58 -4.45 9.39
C SER A 157 21.06 -4.90 10.78
N PRO A 158 20.20 -4.92 11.84
CA PRO A 158 20.63 -5.39 13.15
C PRO A 158 20.88 -6.91 13.24
N VAL A 159 20.35 -7.72 12.32
CA VAL A 159 20.49 -9.18 12.37
C VAL A 159 21.89 -9.56 11.94
N ARG A 160 22.57 -10.41 12.71
CA ARG A 160 23.95 -10.83 12.41
C ARG A 160 24.09 -11.45 11.01
N PRO A 161 25.26 -11.31 10.37
CA PRO A 161 25.49 -11.89 9.06
C PRO A 161 25.58 -13.42 9.09
N GLU A 162 25.42 -14.03 7.93
CA GLU A 162 25.69 -15.45 7.72
C GLU A 162 27.14 -15.79 8.09
N GLY A 163 27.35 -16.93 8.75
CA GLY A 163 28.66 -17.36 9.26
C GLY A 163 29.01 -16.83 10.65
N ALA A 164 28.25 -15.86 11.19
CA ALA A 164 28.49 -15.38 12.56
C ALA A 164 28.25 -16.49 13.60
N ILE A 165 29.13 -16.62 14.60
CA ILE A 165 29.04 -17.70 15.59
C ILE A 165 27.91 -17.44 16.60
N LEU A 166 27.03 -18.42 16.75
CA LEU A 166 25.97 -18.42 17.76
C LEU A 166 26.53 -18.88 19.11
N ARG A 167 26.63 -17.97 20.08
CA ARG A 167 27.20 -18.26 21.40
C ARG A 167 26.58 -19.47 22.10
N ARG A 168 25.28 -19.71 21.92
CA ARG A 168 24.55 -20.79 22.59
C ARG A 168 24.86 -22.18 22.04
N THR A 169 25.03 -22.29 20.72
CA THR A 169 25.15 -23.59 20.03
C THR A 169 26.55 -23.86 19.49
N GLY A 170 27.38 -22.82 19.37
CA GLY A 170 28.70 -22.91 18.72
C GLY A 170 28.62 -23.06 17.20
N THR A 171 27.42 -22.96 16.61
CA THR A 171 27.19 -23.10 15.17
C THR A 171 27.17 -21.75 14.47
N GLU A 172 27.29 -21.76 13.15
CA GLU A 172 27.18 -20.58 12.30
C GLU A 172 25.71 -20.13 12.15
N ALA A 173 25.52 -18.81 12.09
CA ALA A 173 24.23 -18.18 11.79
C ALA A 173 23.95 -18.24 10.29
N SER A 174 22.67 -18.27 9.93
CA SER A 174 22.23 -18.30 8.53
C SER A 174 22.09 -16.92 7.88
N GLY A 175 22.34 -15.85 8.62
CA GLY A 175 22.13 -14.47 8.18
C GLY A 175 20.66 -14.04 8.10
N PRO A 176 20.38 -12.81 7.60
CA PRO A 176 19.04 -12.23 7.55
C PRO A 176 18.17 -12.77 6.40
N LEU A 177 18.76 -13.19 5.27
CA LEU A 177 18.02 -13.60 4.07
C LEU A 177 17.02 -14.75 4.31
N PRO A 178 17.34 -15.83 5.05
CA PRO A 178 16.37 -16.88 5.37
C PRO A 178 15.14 -16.35 6.11
N PHE A 179 15.29 -15.40 7.03
CA PHE A 179 14.16 -14.77 7.73
C PHE A 179 13.35 -13.86 6.80
N MET A 180 14.00 -13.14 5.89
CA MET A 180 13.30 -12.42 4.81
C MET A 180 12.46 -13.38 3.94
N ARG A 181 12.99 -14.57 3.62
CA ARG A 181 12.24 -15.61 2.89
C ARG A 181 11.05 -16.14 3.72
N GLN A 182 11.23 -16.32 5.02
CA GLN A 182 10.16 -16.69 5.95
C GLN A 182 9.04 -15.64 5.93
N MET A 183 9.38 -14.35 6.06
CA MET A 183 8.41 -13.26 6.04
C MET A 183 7.74 -13.12 4.65
N ASN A 184 8.49 -13.36 3.57
CA ASN A 184 7.94 -13.43 2.20
C ASN A 184 6.92 -14.57 2.03
N ALA A 185 7.21 -15.76 2.56
CA ALA A 185 6.28 -16.88 2.55
C ALA A 185 5.03 -16.59 3.40
N MET A 186 5.21 -15.98 4.58
CA MET A 186 4.09 -15.51 5.41
C MET A 186 3.19 -14.55 4.63
N SER A 187 3.76 -13.58 3.93
CA SER A 187 2.98 -12.63 3.11
C SER A 187 2.17 -13.32 2.01
N LYS A 188 2.74 -14.35 1.35
CA LYS A 188 2.00 -15.16 0.37
C LYS A 188 0.78 -15.84 1.00
N THR A 189 0.91 -16.32 2.23
CA THR A 189 -0.19 -16.91 2.99
C THR A 189 -1.23 -15.87 3.37
N VAL A 190 -0.85 -14.72 3.93
CA VAL A 190 -1.80 -13.66 4.30
C VAL A 190 -2.54 -13.11 3.07
N ARG A 191 -1.85 -12.97 1.93
CA ARG A 191 -2.47 -12.59 0.66
C ARG A 191 -3.56 -13.58 0.24
N SER A 192 -3.41 -14.88 0.48
CA SER A 192 -4.43 -15.86 0.07
C SER A 192 -5.82 -15.61 0.69
N ALA A 193 -5.89 -14.81 1.76
CA ALA A 193 -7.12 -14.39 2.41
C ALA A 193 -7.77 -13.12 1.81
N GLY A 194 -7.19 -12.49 0.78
CA GLY A 194 -7.74 -11.28 0.15
C GLY A 194 -7.20 -10.95 -1.25
N ASP A 195 -7.89 -10.08 -1.97
CA ASP A 195 -7.61 -9.79 -3.39
C ASP A 195 -6.38 -8.86 -3.61
N ARG A 196 -5.74 -8.34 -2.55
CA ARG A 196 -4.60 -7.42 -2.66
C ARG A 196 -3.29 -8.11 -2.33
N ARG A 197 -2.31 -7.97 -3.23
CA ARG A 197 -0.91 -8.37 -3.00
C ARG A 197 -0.38 -7.71 -1.72
N GLY A 198 0.32 -8.49 -0.91
CA GLY A 198 1.08 -7.97 0.22
C GLY A 198 2.14 -6.98 -0.26
N ALA A 199 2.26 -5.84 0.41
CA ALA A 199 3.25 -4.82 0.10
C ALA A 199 4.28 -4.78 1.23
N MET A 200 5.40 -5.48 1.07
CA MET A 200 6.51 -5.39 2.01
C MET A 200 7.70 -4.65 1.42
N MET A 201 8.56 -4.17 2.29
CA MET A 201 9.89 -3.68 1.94
C MET A 201 10.90 -4.24 2.93
N TYR A 202 12.00 -4.77 2.43
CA TYR A 202 13.16 -5.14 3.23
C TYR A 202 14.27 -4.14 2.97
N THR A 203 14.87 -3.66 4.05
CA THR A 203 16.04 -2.81 3.98
C THR A 203 17.24 -3.46 4.62
N LEU A 204 18.43 -3.11 4.12
CA LEU A 204 19.70 -3.52 4.68
C LEU A 204 20.71 -2.38 4.50
N SER A 205 21.52 -2.15 5.53
CA SER A 205 22.61 -1.17 5.53
C SER A 205 23.64 -1.49 4.45
N ASP A 206 24.17 -0.45 3.83
CA ASP A 206 25.31 -0.52 2.92
C ASP A 206 26.60 -1.07 3.56
N THR A 207 26.69 -1.05 4.89
CA THR A 207 27.78 -1.65 5.69
C THR A 207 27.52 -3.09 6.13
N HIS A 208 26.38 -3.68 5.78
CA HIS A 208 26.06 -5.03 6.25
C HIS A 208 26.85 -6.09 5.45
N PRO A 209 27.53 -7.05 6.09
CA PRO A 209 28.38 -8.02 5.37
C PRO A 209 27.64 -8.89 4.33
N ASP A 210 26.35 -9.17 4.54
CA ASP A 210 25.51 -9.87 3.56
C ASP A 210 24.91 -8.98 2.45
N LEU A 211 25.33 -7.72 2.30
CA LEU A 211 24.77 -6.78 1.31
C LEU A 211 24.82 -7.34 -0.13
N LEU A 212 25.95 -7.92 -0.53
CA LEU A 212 26.06 -8.50 -1.88
C LEU A 212 25.10 -9.67 -2.10
N LYS A 213 24.83 -10.48 -1.07
CA LYS A 213 23.83 -11.57 -1.14
C LYS A 213 22.42 -10.98 -1.22
N PHE A 214 22.15 -9.93 -0.43
CA PHE A 214 20.88 -9.22 -0.43
C PHE A 214 20.55 -8.64 -1.81
N ILE A 215 21.47 -7.91 -2.44
CA ILE A 215 21.25 -7.32 -3.77
C ILE A 215 21.03 -8.41 -4.83
N ARG A 216 21.77 -9.53 -4.74
CA ARG A 216 21.64 -10.64 -5.68
C ARG A 216 20.40 -11.50 -5.48
N ALA A 217 19.75 -11.45 -4.31
CA ALA A 217 18.63 -12.34 -3.97
C ALA A 217 17.45 -12.25 -4.96
N LYS A 218 17.23 -11.08 -5.58
CA LYS A 218 16.19 -10.89 -6.60
C LYS A 218 16.59 -11.24 -8.03
N GLN A 219 17.85 -11.59 -8.28
CA GLN A 219 18.28 -12.08 -9.59
C GLN A 219 17.67 -13.45 -9.89
N THR A 220 17.33 -14.21 -8.86
CA THR A 220 16.57 -15.47 -8.99
C THR A 220 15.10 -15.17 -9.21
N PHE A 221 14.56 -15.59 -10.37
CA PHE A 221 13.13 -15.44 -10.65
C PHE A 221 12.27 -16.16 -9.60
N GLY A 222 11.25 -15.46 -9.09
CA GLY A 222 10.30 -16.01 -8.12
C GLY A 222 10.75 -15.92 -6.65
N GLU A 223 11.96 -15.43 -6.39
CA GLU A 223 12.47 -15.18 -5.04
C GLU A 223 12.03 -13.80 -4.53
N LEU A 224 11.70 -13.71 -3.23
CA LEU A 224 11.32 -12.46 -2.54
C LEU A 224 10.28 -11.60 -3.29
N THR A 225 9.29 -12.23 -3.92
CA THR A 225 8.28 -11.57 -4.76
C THR A 225 7.35 -10.63 -3.99
N GLU A 226 7.19 -10.79 -2.68
CA GLU A 226 6.26 -9.98 -1.90
C GLU A 226 6.88 -8.73 -1.29
N ALA A 227 8.18 -8.54 -1.47
CA ALA A 227 8.90 -7.42 -0.91
C ALA A 227 9.67 -6.67 -1.99
N ASN A 228 9.74 -5.34 -1.88
CA ASN A 228 10.82 -4.57 -2.48
C ASN A 228 12.08 -4.71 -1.61
N MET A 229 13.25 -4.61 -2.24
CA MET A 229 14.53 -4.67 -1.56
C MET A 229 15.22 -3.33 -1.78
N SER A 230 15.60 -2.68 -0.69
CA SER A 230 16.17 -1.33 -0.71
C SER A 230 17.42 -1.32 0.16
N ILE A 231 18.40 -0.50 -0.21
CA ILE A 231 19.63 -0.33 0.56
C ILE A 231 19.51 0.97 1.35
N LEU A 232 19.89 0.94 2.62
CA LEU A 232 20.08 2.15 3.41
C LEU A 232 21.49 2.65 3.10
N VAL A 233 21.59 3.54 2.12
CA VAL A 233 22.86 4.10 1.65
C VAL A 233 23.26 5.24 2.59
N SER A 234 24.48 5.18 3.11
CA SER A 234 25.08 6.22 3.94
C SER A 234 25.74 7.32 3.10
N ASP A 235 25.90 8.50 3.68
CA ASP A 235 26.66 9.59 3.05
C ASP A 235 28.13 9.17 2.83
N ALA A 236 28.71 8.42 3.77
CA ALA A 236 30.09 7.91 3.66
C ALA A 236 30.27 6.96 2.46
N PHE A 237 29.26 6.14 2.12
CA PHE A 237 29.29 5.33 0.89
C PHE A 237 29.30 6.22 -0.35
N MET A 238 28.46 7.25 -0.37
CA MET A 238 28.40 8.18 -1.50
C MET A 238 29.74 8.93 -1.68
N GLU A 239 30.36 9.37 -0.59
CA GLU A 239 31.70 9.98 -0.60
C GLU A 239 32.77 9.04 -1.14
N ALA A 240 32.79 7.78 -0.69
CA ALA A 240 33.74 6.77 -1.18
C ALA A 240 33.56 6.52 -2.70
N VAL A 241 32.32 6.48 -3.18
CA VAL A 241 32.02 6.34 -4.62
C VAL A 241 32.53 7.53 -5.42
N GLU A 242 32.36 8.76 -4.92
CA GLU A 242 32.84 9.98 -5.59
C GLU A 242 34.37 10.02 -5.67
N GLN A 243 35.06 9.48 -4.65
CA GLN A 243 36.52 9.44 -4.57
C GLN A 243 37.12 8.20 -5.27
N GLY A 244 36.30 7.24 -5.70
CA GLY A 244 36.74 5.99 -6.29
C GLY A 244 37.44 5.05 -5.29
N GLU A 245 37.03 5.12 -4.02
CA GLU A 245 37.57 4.31 -2.93
C GLU A 245 36.82 2.97 -2.79
N ASP A 246 37.49 2.00 -2.18
CA ASP A 246 36.87 0.72 -1.82
C ASP A 246 35.89 0.90 -0.66
N TRP A 247 34.79 0.16 -0.67
CA TRP A 247 33.77 0.16 0.39
C TRP A 247 33.69 -1.20 1.08
N MET A 248 33.75 -1.21 2.43
CA MET A 248 33.60 -2.41 3.26
C MET A 248 32.72 -2.16 4.48
#